data_AF-A0A453K675-F1
#
_entry.id   AF-A0A453K675-F1
#
_cell.length_a   1.000
_cell.length_b   1.000
_cell.length_c   1.000
_cell.angle_alpha   90.00
_cell.angle_beta   90.00
_cell.angle_gamma   90.00
#
_symmetry.space_group_name_H-M   'P 1'
#
loop_
_entity.id
_entity.type
_entity.pdbx_description
1 polymer ?
#
loop_
_entity_poly.entity_id
_entity_poly.type
_entity_poly.pdbx_seq_one_letter_code
_entity_poly.pdbx_strand_id
1 'polypeptide(L)'
;CPLHSVPLFPPVATSPLRVASRPMAAPALLSAPPPPPPMEEDGLTSHVAPTPTPPPSKRGFLRGRPPIRVTSEFDSERQLFSHRISCRVLNGLAKLRLRVHHGAAGGAPTPEVALMGRNFSAVVDTASRGAVLRGTADLAGSLHLSAAHNTKCTSYII
;
A
#
# COMPACT_ATOMS: atom_id res chain seq x y z
N CYS A 1 -0.37 -18.96 -39.23
CA CYS A 1 -0.42 -17.49 -39.43
C CYS A 1 -0.76 -16.82 -38.09
N PRO A 2 -0.25 -15.60 -37.79
CA PRO A 2 0.14 -15.26 -36.42
C PRO A 2 -0.55 -14.01 -35.84
N LEU A 3 -0.10 -13.62 -34.62
CA LEU A 3 -0.37 -12.36 -33.89
C LEU A 3 -1.77 -12.31 -33.22
N HIS A 4 -1.93 -11.82 -31.99
CA HIS A 4 -1.16 -10.74 -31.34
C HIS A 4 -0.87 -11.00 -29.85
N SER A 5 0.36 -10.67 -29.44
CA SER A 5 0.69 -10.38 -28.04
C SER A 5 0.41 -8.90 -27.76
N VAL A 6 -0.25 -8.58 -26.64
CA VAL A 6 -0.50 -7.19 -26.21
C VAL A 6 0.18 -6.96 -24.84
N PRO A 7 1.27 -6.18 -24.77
CA PRO A 7 1.83 -5.71 -23.51
C PRO A 7 1.12 -4.43 -23.05
N LEU A 8 0.52 -4.44 -21.86
CA LEU A 8 -0.15 -3.27 -21.29
C LEU A 8 0.79 -2.49 -20.36
N PHE A 9 1.52 -1.52 -20.92
CA PHE A 9 2.18 -0.44 -20.16
C PHE A 9 1.58 0.92 -20.59
N PRO A 10 1.09 1.76 -19.66
CA PRO A 10 0.81 3.16 -19.97
C PRO A 10 2.11 4.00 -19.94
N PRO A 11 2.33 4.92 -20.89
CA PRO A 11 3.50 5.79 -20.89
C PRO A 11 3.36 6.97 -19.91
N VAL A 12 4.51 7.48 -19.47
CA VAL A 12 4.63 8.78 -18.77
C VAL A 12 4.26 9.92 -19.71
N ALA A 13 3.47 10.88 -19.23
CA ALA A 13 3.16 12.12 -19.93
C ALA A 13 3.62 13.35 -19.12
N THR A 14 4.33 14.25 -19.77
CA THR A 14 4.95 15.46 -19.21
C THR A 14 4.15 16.71 -19.62
N SER A 15 4.08 17.73 -18.76
CA SER A 15 3.38 19.03 -18.95
C SER A 15 3.93 19.84 -20.16
N PRO A 16 3.24 20.90 -20.69
CA PRO A 16 3.10 22.19 -19.97
C PRO A 16 1.92 23.17 -20.30
N LEU A 17 1.66 24.08 -19.34
CA LEU A 17 1.29 25.53 -19.39
C LEU A 17 0.27 26.18 -20.37
N ARG A 18 -0.65 26.96 -19.75
CA ARG A 18 -1.21 28.32 -20.07
C ARG A 18 -1.65 28.69 -21.50
N VAL A 19 -2.84 29.31 -21.59
CA VAL A 19 -3.09 30.74 -21.95
C VAL A 19 -4.50 31.14 -21.44
N ALA A 20 -4.77 32.44 -21.27
CA ALA A 20 -5.97 32.99 -20.62
C ALA A 20 -6.97 33.63 -21.60
N SER A 21 -8.24 33.78 -21.18
CA SER A 21 -9.24 34.62 -21.86
C SER A 21 -10.31 35.19 -20.90
N ARG A 22 -10.47 36.52 -20.94
CA ARG A 22 -11.50 37.42 -20.38
C ARG A 22 -11.66 38.56 -21.41
N PRO A 23 -12.70 39.44 -21.43
CA PRO A 23 -13.60 39.82 -20.32
C PRO A 23 -15.10 40.03 -20.70
N MET A 24 -15.81 40.74 -19.80
CA MET A 24 -17.14 41.41 -19.93
C MET A 24 -18.38 40.49 -19.77
N ALA A 25 -19.51 40.89 -19.19
CA ALA A 25 -19.94 42.19 -18.62
C ALA A 25 -20.65 42.05 -17.22
N ALA A 26 -21.66 42.89 -16.92
CA ALA A 26 -22.53 42.87 -15.72
C ALA A 26 -24.01 43.18 -16.16
N PRO A 27 -25.09 43.24 -15.30
CA PRO A 27 -25.15 43.93 -14.00
C PRO A 27 -25.89 43.22 -12.84
N ALA A 28 -25.95 43.95 -11.70
CA ALA A 28 -26.53 43.67 -10.38
C ALA A 28 -28.07 43.35 -10.37
N LEU A 29 -28.75 42.95 -9.28
CA LEU A 29 -28.68 43.32 -7.84
C LEU A 29 -29.23 42.19 -6.94
N LEU A 30 -28.74 42.07 -5.70
CA LEU A 30 -29.53 41.95 -4.45
C LEU A 30 -28.60 41.83 -3.21
N SER A 31 -29.00 42.43 -2.09
CA SER A 31 -28.11 42.68 -0.94
C SER A 31 -27.96 41.48 0.00
N ALA A 32 -26.73 41.24 0.48
CA ALA A 32 -26.48 40.44 1.68
C ALA A 32 -26.69 41.29 2.96
N PRO A 33 -27.06 40.70 4.11
CA PRO A 33 -27.18 41.41 5.38
C PRO A 33 -25.80 41.70 6.01
N PRO A 34 -25.67 42.74 6.86
CA PRO A 34 -24.41 43.09 7.51
C PRO A 34 -23.99 42.09 8.60
N PRO A 35 -22.68 41.93 8.88
CA PRO A 35 -22.19 41.08 9.95
C PRO A 35 -22.42 41.69 11.35
N PRO A 36 -22.52 40.87 12.41
CA PRO A 36 -22.64 41.36 13.79
C PRO A 36 -21.33 42.02 14.27
N PRO A 37 -21.39 42.93 15.28
CA PRO A 37 -20.22 43.63 15.80
C PRO A 37 -19.27 42.70 16.58
N PRO A 38 -17.98 43.08 16.69
CA PRO A 38 -17.01 42.33 17.50
C PRO A 38 -17.31 42.53 19.00
N MET A 39 -17.33 41.42 19.76
CA MET A 39 -17.24 41.49 21.22
C MET A 39 -15.76 41.41 21.62
N GLU A 40 -15.29 42.43 22.32
CA GLU A 40 -13.96 42.46 22.92
C GLU A 40 -14.03 41.75 24.29
N GLU A 41 -13.59 40.49 24.36
CA GLU A 41 -13.47 39.78 25.63
C GLU A 41 -12.03 39.91 26.15
N ASP A 42 -11.82 40.91 27.03
CA ASP A 42 -10.58 41.07 27.79
C ASP A 42 -10.47 39.91 28.80
N GLY A 43 -9.57 38.96 28.50
CA GLY A 43 -9.52 37.65 29.15
C GLY A 43 -8.13 37.06 29.14
N LEU A 44 -7.28 37.53 30.06
CA LEU A 44 -5.92 37.05 30.34
C LEU A 44 -5.78 35.51 30.29
N THR A 45 -5.39 34.98 29.13
CA THR A 45 -4.98 33.58 28.96
C THR A 45 -3.58 33.54 28.37
N SER A 46 -2.64 33.07 29.20
CA SER A 46 -1.21 33.04 28.85
C SER A 46 -0.97 32.02 27.74
N HIS A 47 -0.75 32.50 26.51
CA HIS A 47 -0.60 31.67 25.34
C HIS A 47 0.81 31.03 25.27
N VAL A 48 1.05 30.03 26.12
CA VAL A 48 2.28 29.22 26.11
C VAL A 48 2.41 28.55 24.73
N ALA A 49 3.41 28.98 23.97
CA ALA A 49 3.69 28.41 22.66
C ALA A 49 4.01 26.91 22.77
N PRO A 50 3.48 26.05 21.88
CA PRO A 50 3.78 24.62 21.92
C PRO A 50 5.26 24.40 21.57
N THR A 51 6.02 23.93 22.55
CA THR A 51 7.43 23.58 22.39
C THR A 51 7.59 22.52 21.28
N PRO A 52 8.51 22.68 20.31
CA PRO A 52 8.68 21.69 19.25
C PRO A 52 9.13 20.35 19.84
N THR A 53 8.25 19.34 19.75
CA THR A 53 8.53 17.98 20.22
C THR A 53 9.73 17.42 19.47
N PRO A 54 10.78 16.91 20.16
CA PRO A 54 11.93 16.36 19.47
C PRO A 54 11.52 15.13 18.63
N PRO A 55 12.11 14.94 17.43
CA PRO A 55 11.79 13.80 16.59
C PRO A 55 12.10 12.49 17.33
N PRO A 56 11.28 11.44 17.17
CA PRO A 56 11.44 10.19 17.92
C PRO A 56 12.84 9.60 17.71
N SER A 57 13.65 9.62 18.77
CA SER A 57 15.02 9.13 18.73
C SER A 57 15.03 7.67 18.31
N LYS A 58 15.78 7.36 17.24
CA LYS A 58 15.97 6.00 16.71
C LYS A 58 16.85 5.17 17.66
N ARG A 59 16.35 4.89 18.86
CA ARG A 59 17.05 4.11 19.90
C ARG A 59 17.02 2.63 19.57
N GLY A 60 18.21 2.01 19.56
CA GLY A 60 18.38 0.57 19.79
C GLY A 60 18.36 -0.34 18.55
N PHE A 61 19.49 -0.42 17.83
CA PHE A 61 19.77 -1.49 16.86
C PHE A 61 20.18 -2.83 17.55
N LEU A 62 19.49 -3.28 18.60
CA LEU A 62 19.76 -4.58 19.24
C LEU A 62 18.48 -5.29 19.70
N ARG A 63 18.30 -6.54 19.25
CA ARG A 63 17.25 -7.51 19.68
C ARG A 63 15.76 -7.13 19.51
N GLY A 64 15.44 -6.16 18.65
CA GLY A 64 14.04 -5.81 18.34
C GLY A 64 13.31 -6.87 17.50
N ARG A 65 12.05 -7.19 17.87
CA ARG A 65 11.15 -7.97 16.99
C ARG A 65 11.01 -7.24 15.63
N PRO A 66 10.97 -7.94 14.48
CA PRO A 66 10.75 -7.28 13.20
C PRO A 66 9.42 -6.52 13.22
N PRO A 67 9.31 -5.34 12.58
CA PRO A 67 8.06 -4.59 12.55
C PRO A 67 6.99 -5.40 11.81
N ILE A 68 6.02 -5.91 12.56
CA ILE A 68 4.84 -6.62 12.06
C ILE A 68 3.72 -5.59 11.88
N ARG A 69 3.14 -5.53 10.68
CA ARG A 69 1.88 -4.84 10.39
C ARG A 69 0.80 -5.87 10.14
N VAL A 70 -0.25 -5.84 10.96
CA VAL A 70 -1.49 -6.58 10.75
C VAL A 70 -2.55 -5.62 10.23
N THR A 71 -3.30 -6.02 9.21
CA THR A 71 -4.55 -5.37 8.78
C THR A 71 -5.63 -6.42 8.68
N SER A 72 -6.86 -6.06 9.07
CA SER A 72 -8.03 -6.91 8.92
C SER A 72 -9.05 -6.14 8.11
N GLU A 73 -9.55 -6.77 7.06
CA GLU A 73 -10.50 -6.20 6.11
C GLU A 73 -11.72 -7.12 6.06
N PHE A 74 -12.94 -6.57 6.03
CA PHE A 74 -14.18 -7.34 5.88
C PHE A 74 -14.88 -6.90 4.59
N ASP A 75 -15.20 -7.86 3.74
CA ASP A 75 -15.97 -7.69 2.53
C ASP A 75 -17.41 -8.14 2.79
N SER A 76 -18.36 -7.21 2.80
CA SER A 76 -19.78 -7.46 3.07
C SER A 76 -20.53 -8.09 1.89
N GLU A 77 -20.06 -7.89 0.65
CA GLU A 77 -20.66 -8.53 -0.53
C GLU A 77 -20.34 -10.02 -0.54
N ARG A 78 -19.10 -10.38 -0.16
CA ARG A 78 -18.61 -11.76 -0.11
C ARG A 78 -18.76 -12.42 1.26
N GLN A 79 -19.18 -11.66 2.29
CA GLN A 79 -19.20 -12.09 3.69
C GLN A 79 -17.86 -12.72 4.12
N LEU A 80 -16.75 -12.05 3.76
CA LEU A 80 -15.39 -12.57 3.83
C LEU A 80 -14.49 -11.70 4.71
N PHE A 81 -13.97 -12.28 5.79
CA PHE A 81 -12.90 -11.67 6.57
C PHE A 81 -11.54 -12.00 5.95
N SER A 82 -10.74 -10.97 5.69
CA SER A 82 -9.40 -11.06 5.12
C SER A 82 -8.39 -10.51 6.10
N HIS A 83 -7.66 -11.39 6.78
CA HIS A 83 -6.61 -11.03 7.72
C HIS A 83 -5.26 -11.03 7.00
N ARG A 84 -4.59 -9.88 6.96
CA ARG A 84 -3.30 -9.69 6.29
C ARG A 84 -2.23 -9.31 7.29
N ILE A 85 -1.26 -10.20 7.47
CA ILE A 85 -0.07 -9.99 8.29
C ILE A 85 1.10 -9.74 7.34
N SER A 86 1.95 -8.75 7.65
CA SER A 86 3.20 -8.57 6.92
C SER A 86 4.32 -8.07 7.82
N CYS A 87 5.53 -8.60 7.63
CA CYS A 87 6.70 -8.19 8.37
C CYS A 87 7.94 -8.12 7.46
N ARG A 88 8.92 -7.32 7.87
CA ARG A 88 10.25 -7.31 7.25
C ARG A 88 11.10 -8.41 7.89
N VAL A 89 11.66 -9.29 7.07
CA VAL A 89 12.53 -10.39 7.51
C VAL A 89 13.93 -10.20 6.91
N LEU A 90 14.91 -11.00 7.36
CA LEU A 90 16.30 -10.93 6.88
C LEU A 90 16.86 -9.50 6.94
N ASN A 91 16.77 -8.86 8.11
CA ASN A 91 17.20 -7.47 8.33
C ASN A 91 16.60 -6.42 7.35
N GLY A 92 15.44 -6.71 6.77
CA GLY A 92 14.75 -5.83 5.81
C GLY A 92 14.91 -6.21 4.34
N LEU A 93 15.81 -7.16 4.03
CA LEU A 93 16.09 -7.62 2.65
C LEU A 93 14.87 -8.27 1.98
N ALA A 94 13.95 -8.83 2.76
CA ALA A 94 12.70 -9.38 2.27
C ALA A 94 11.49 -9.00 3.13
N LYS A 95 10.29 -9.15 2.56
CA LYS A 95 9.01 -8.95 3.21
C LYS A 95 8.23 -10.25 3.18
N LEU A 96 7.94 -10.81 4.35
CA LEU A 96 6.96 -11.88 4.48
C LEU A 96 5.55 -11.26 4.53
N ARG A 97 4.61 -11.92 3.86
CA ARG A 97 3.18 -11.63 3.84
C ARG A 97 2.45 -12.94 4.08
N LEU A 98 1.53 -12.93 5.03
CA LEU A 98 0.52 -13.97 5.20
C LEU A 98 -0.84 -13.28 5.01
N ARG A 99 -1.70 -13.88 4.22
CA ARG A 99 -3.13 -13.54 4.15
C ARG A 99 -3.91 -14.78 4.50
N VAL A 100 -4.99 -14.61 5.24
CA VAL A 100 -5.93 -15.68 5.57
C VAL A 100 -7.32 -15.16 5.28
N HIS A 101 -8.04 -15.90 4.44
CA HIS A 101 -9.43 -15.59 4.09
C HIS A 101 -10.37 -16.54 4.84
N HIS A 102 -11.32 -15.99 5.58
CA HIS A 102 -12.36 -16.70 6.33
C HIS A 102 -13.74 -16.29 5.79
N GLY A 103 -14.47 -17.25 5.21
CA GLY A 103 -15.86 -17.03 4.79
C GLY A 103 -16.84 -17.26 5.93
N ALA A 104 -17.90 -16.44 6.01
CA ALA A 104 -18.94 -16.56 7.04
C ALA A 104 -19.68 -17.92 7.01
N ALA A 105 -19.65 -18.65 5.89
CA ALA A 105 -20.34 -19.93 5.70
C ALA A 105 -19.63 -21.16 6.33
N GLY A 106 -18.72 -20.97 7.29
CA GLY A 106 -18.05 -22.08 8.01
C GLY A 106 -17.02 -22.88 7.18
N GLY A 107 -16.61 -22.36 6.02
CA GLY A 107 -15.57 -22.99 5.19
C GLY A 107 -14.18 -22.93 5.84
N ALA A 108 -13.33 -23.90 5.50
CA ALA A 108 -11.93 -23.91 5.94
C ALA A 108 -11.19 -22.65 5.46
N PRO A 109 -10.35 -22.03 6.30
CA PRO A 109 -9.61 -20.82 5.91
C PRO A 109 -8.60 -21.12 4.81
N THR A 110 -8.50 -20.22 3.84
CA THR A 110 -7.53 -20.32 2.73
C THR A 110 -6.36 -19.36 2.95
N PRO A 111 -5.20 -19.83 3.44
CA PRO A 111 -4.01 -19.01 3.55
C PRO A 111 -3.25 -18.83 2.22
N GLU A 112 -2.85 -17.59 1.93
CA GLU A 112 -1.87 -17.18 0.92
C GLU A 112 -0.59 -16.73 1.66
N VAL A 113 0.55 -17.37 1.38
CA VAL A 113 1.86 -17.01 1.94
C VAL A 113 2.76 -16.49 0.84
N ALA A 114 3.36 -15.31 1.02
CA ALA A 114 4.31 -14.74 0.08
C ALA A 114 5.56 -14.18 0.76
N LEU A 115 6.73 -14.53 0.24
CA LEU A 115 8.03 -13.98 0.61
C LEU A 115 8.57 -13.17 -0.57
N MET A 116 8.76 -11.87 -0.38
CA MET A 116 9.14 -10.93 -1.44
C MET A 116 10.46 -10.22 -1.10
N GLY A 117 11.55 -10.60 -1.75
CA GLY A 117 12.82 -9.88 -1.76
C GLY A 117 12.94 -8.92 -2.95
N ARG A 118 14.09 -8.26 -3.09
CA ARG A 118 14.41 -7.43 -4.28
C ARG A 118 14.58 -8.29 -5.55
N ASN A 119 15.26 -9.43 -5.39
CA ASN A 119 15.75 -10.29 -6.46
C ASN A 119 15.00 -11.64 -6.53
N PHE A 120 13.99 -11.84 -5.69
CA PHE A 120 13.23 -13.09 -5.65
C PHE A 120 11.84 -12.89 -5.06
N SER A 121 10.89 -13.74 -5.46
CA SER A 121 9.60 -13.84 -4.81
C SER A 121 9.11 -15.28 -4.80
N ALA A 122 8.69 -15.78 -3.64
CA ALA A 122 7.91 -17.01 -3.52
C ALA A 122 6.47 -16.64 -3.14
N VAL A 123 5.48 -17.25 -3.78
CA VAL A 123 4.06 -17.14 -3.43
C VAL A 123 3.47 -18.54 -3.40
N VAL A 124 2.81 -18.90 -2.32
CA VAL A 124 2.08 -20.16 -2.14
C VAL A 124 0.63 -19.80 -1.85
N ASP A 125 -0.28 -20.30 -2.67
CA ASP A 125 -1.71 -20.20 -2.47
C ASP A 125 -2.30 -21.59 -2.26
N THR A 126 -2.89 -21.79 -1.08
CA THR A 126 -3.52 -23.07 -0.72
C THR A 126 -4.86 -23.29 -1.44
N ALA A 127 -5.56 -22.23 -1.86
CA ALA A 127 -6.83 -22.36 -2.58
C ALA A 127 -6.62 -22.96 -3.98
N SER A 128 -5.66 -22.44 -4.75
CA SER A 128 -5.27 -23.02 -6.04
C SER A 128 -4.34 -24.24 -5.93
N ARG A 129 -3.85 -24.57 -4.72
CA ARG A 129 -2.76 -25.55 -4.49
C ARG A 129 -1.55 -25.27 -5.38
N GLY A 130 -1.19 -24.00 -5.53
CA GLY A 130 -0.10 -23.54 -6.37
C GLY A 130 1.04 -22.92 -5.55
N ALA A 131 2.27 -23.12 -6.00
CA ALA A 131 3.43 -22.35 -5.57
C ALA A 131 4.21 -21.81 -6.77
N VAL A 132 4.51 -20.52 -6.74
CA VAL A 132 5.31 -19.83 -7.76
C VAL A 132 6.56 -19.26 -7.10
N LEU A 133 7.72 -19.73 -7.53
CA LEU A 133 9.03 -19.17 -7.19
C LEU A 133 9.57 -18.40 -8.40
N ARG A 134 10.02 -17.17 -8.16
CA ARG A 134 10.68 -16.31 -9.15
C ARG A 134 12.00 -15.81 -8.59
N GLY A 135 13.01 -15.72 -9.44
CA GLY A 135 14.31 -15.14 -9.12
C GLY A 135 14.84 -14.32 -10.29
N THR A 136 15.57 -13.25 -9.99
CA THR A 136 16.28 -12.41 -10.96
C THR A 136 17.68 -12.10 -10.43
N ALA A 137 18.66 -11.97 -11.32
CA ALA A 137 20.03 -11.60 -10.95
C ALA A 137 20.70 -10.80 -12.07
N ASP A 138 21.31 -9.69 -11.71
CA ASP A 138 22.13 -8.88 -12.62
C ASP A 138 23.59 -9.32 -12.52
N LEU A 139 24.15 -9.85 -13.60
CA LEU A 139 25.55 -10.24 -13.71
C LEU A 139 26.29 -9.19 -14.54
N ALA A 140 27.42 -8.70 -14.01
CA ALA A 140 28.34 -7.77 -14.67
C ALA A 140 27.71 -6.49 -15.28
N GLY A 141 26.53 -6.08 -14.82
CA GLY A 141 25.81 -4.89 -15.32
C GLY A 141 25.28 -5.02 -16.76
N SER A 142 25.44 -6.17 -17.40
CA SER A 142 25.15 -6.40 -18.82
C SER A 142 24.30 -7.64 -19.10
N LEU A 143 24.20 -8.57 -18.15
CA LEU A 143 23.42 -9.80 -18.27
C LEU A 143 22.36 -9.89 -17.16
N HIS A 144 21.07 -9.82 -17.54
CA HIS A 144 19.95 -10.04 -16.63
C HIS A 144 19.47 -11.49 -16.71
N LEU A 145 19.73 -12.28 -15.68
CA LEU A 145 19.16 -13.61 -15.52
C LEU A 145 17.77 -13.50 -14.88
N SER A 146 16.77 -14.21 -15.41
CA SER A 146 15.51 -14.43 -14.71
C SER A 146 15.08 -15.89 -14.79
N ALA A 147 14.51 -16.40 -13.70
CA ALA A 147 13.99 -17.75 -13.59
C ALA A 147 12.61 -17.70 -12.91
N ALA A 148 11.67 -18.51 -13.40
CA ALA A 148 10.37 -18.69 -12.79
C ALA A 148 10.00 -20.17 -12.82
N HIS A 149 9.52 -20.68 -11.70
CA HIS A 149 9.11 -22.07 -11.53
C HIS A 149 7.74 -22.09 -10.85
N ASN A 150 6.80 -22.83 -11.44
CA ASN A 150 5.43 -22.98 -10.93
C ASN A 150 5.18 -24.46 -10.66
N THR A 151 4.88 -24.80 -9.42
CA THR A 151 4.55 -26.16 -9.00
C THR A 151 3.14 -26.22 -8.44
N LYS A 152 2.51 -27.39 -8.56
CA LYS A 152 1.36 -27.72 -7.73
C LYS A 152 1.87 -28.24 -6.39
N CYS A 153 1.35 -27.67 -5.30
CA CYS A 153 1.62 -28.14 -3.96
C CYS A 153 0.70 -29.32 -3.63
N THR A 154 1.26 -30.53 -3.61
CA THR A 154 0.63 -31.68 -2.94
C THR A 154 0.76 -31.46 -1.44
N SER A 155 -0.29 -30.93 -0.82
CA SER A 155 -0.34 -30.70 0.63
C SER A 155 -0.35 -32.01 1.39
N TYR A 156 0.79 -32.42 1.95
CA TYR A 156 0.84 -33.42 3.01
C TYR A 156 0.50 -32.73 4.32
N ILE A 157 -0.62 -33.12 4.93
CA ILE A 157 -0.97 -32.76 6.30
C ILE A 157 -0.11 -33.65 7.21
N ILE A 158 0.65 -33.03 8.11
CA ILE A 158 1.46 -33.68 9.15
C ILE A 158 0.87 -33.28 10.50
#